data_AF-A0A227J926-F1
#
_entry.id   AF-A0A227J926-F1
#
_cell.length_a   1.000
_cell.length_b   1.000
_cell.length_c   1.000
_cell.angle_alpha   90.00
_cell.angle_beta   90.00
_cell.angle_gamma   90.00
#
_symmetry.space_group_name_H-M   'P 1'
#
loop_
_entity.id
_entity.type
_entity.pdbx_description
1 polymer ?
#
loop_
_entity_poly.entity_id
_entity_poly.type
_entity_poly.pdbx_seq_one_letter_code
_entity_poly.pdbx_strand_id
1 'polypeptide(L)' 'VGAIDVATNEIETPEEVANTLREALKYVDADKLYPCTNCGMAPLSREVSTAKLNALSAGAEIVRRELSA' A
#
# COMPACT_ATOMS: atom_id res chain seq x y z
N VAL A 1 2.31 -6.51 4.88
CA VAL A 1 1.01 -5.99 5.33
C VAL A 1 0.22 -5.57 4.11
N GLY A 2 -1.01 -6.07 3.98
CA GLY A 2 -1.89 -5.67 2.90
C GLY A 2 -2.37 -4.22 3.10
N ALA A 3 -2.07 -3.36 2.14
CA ALA A 3 -2.40 -1.93 2.17
C ALA A 3 -3.27 -1.51 0.98
N ILE A 4 -3.78 -2.48 0.22
CA ILE A 4 -4.68 -2.29 -0.93
C ILE A 4 -5.87 -3.20 -0.74
N ASP A 5 -7.06 -2.63 -0.72
CA ASP A 5 -8.31 -3.37 -0.74
C ASP A 5 -8.63 -3.82 -2.16
N VAL A 6 -8.57 -5.13 -2.38
CA VAL A 6 -8.83 -5.76 -3.66
C VAL A 6 -10.30 -6.21 -3.81
N ALA A 7 -11.14 -5.98 -2.79
CA ALA A 7 -12.57 -6.26 -2.83
C ALA A 7 -13.40 -5.09 -3.41
N THR A 8 -12.76 -3.98 -3.76
CA THR A 8 -13.36 -2.79 -4.35
C THR A 8 -12.59 -2.31 -5.59
N ASN A 9 -13.27 -1.58 -6.48
CA ASN A 9 -12.66 -0.90 -7.62
C ASN A 9 -12.22 0.54 -7.29
N GLU A 10 -12.54 1.04 -6.09
CA GLU A 10 -12.06 2.34 -5.61
C GLU A 10 -10.53 2.33 -5.50
N ILE A 11 -9.86 3.35 -6.02
CA ILE A 11 -8.40 3.43 -6.00
C ILE A 11 -7.97 4.18 -4.75
N GLU A 12 -7.13 3.56 -3.94
CA GLU A 12 -6.54 4.19 -2.77
C GLU A 12 -5.69 5.39 -3.17
N THR A 13 -5.70 6.42 -2.34
CA THR A 13 -4.72 7.50 -2.41
C THR A 13 -3.38 7.04 -1.84
N PRO A 14 -2.25 7.64 -2.27
CA PRO A 14 -0.94 7.36 -1.67
C PRO A 14 -0.93 7.58 -0.14
N GLU A 15 -1.65 8.59 0.33
CA GLU A 15 -1.76 8.92 1.75
C GLU A 15 -2.54 7.87 2.55
N GLU A 16 -3.61 7.28 2.01
CA GLU A 16 -4.34 6.17 2.64
C GLU A 16 -3.44 4.95 2.81
N VAL A 17 -2.70 4.58 1.75
CA VAL A 17 -1.70 3.51 1.81
C VAL A 17 -0.65 3.83 2.87
N ALA A 18 -0.08 5.04 2.84
CA ALA A 18 0.94 5.46 3.80
C ALA A 18 0.42 5.40 5.25
N ASN A 19 -0.84 5.79 5.48
CA ASN A 19 -1.47 5.70 6.81
C ASN A 19 -1.55 4.24 7.28
N THR A 20 -1.95 3.30 6.44
CA THR A 20 -1.94 1.86 6.79
C THR A 20 -0.53 1.38 7.14
N LEU A 21 0.49 1.80 6.38
CA LEU A 21 1.88 1.43 6.66
C LEU A 21 2.40 2.05 7.95
N ARG A 22 2.08 3.32 8.24
CA ARG A 22 2.43 3.97 9.52
C ARG A 22 1.77 3.27 10.71
N GLU A 23 0.51 2.86 10.58
CA GLU A 23 -0.14 2.05 11.61
C GLU A 23 0.55 0.72 11.81
N ALA A 24 0.96 0.03 10.74
CA ALA A 24 1.69 -1.23 10.84
C ALA A 24 3.07 -1.08 11.52
N LEU A 25 3.78 0.03 11.27
CA LEU A 25 5.09 0.31 11.86
C LEU A 25 5.06 0.46 13.39
N LYS A 26 3.88 0.67 13.99
CA LYS A 26 3.73 0.64 15.46
C LYS A 26 3.92 -0.77 16.04
N TYR A 27 3.79 -1.80 15.22
CA TYR A 27 3.78 -3.21 15.63
C TYR A 27 4.88 -4.06 14.97
N VAL A 28 5.51 -3.56 13.90
CA VAL A 28 6.52 -4.28 13.13
C VAL A 28 7.68 -3.33 12.84
N ASP A 29 8.91 -3.81 13.05
CA ASP A 29 10.13 -3.05 12.70
C ASP A 29 10.15 -2.69 11.20
N ALA A 30 10.67 -1.52 10.87
CA ALA A 30 10.67 -1.00 9.51
C ALA A 30 11.42 -1.91 8.51
N ASP A 31 12.48 -2.59 8.95
CA ASP A 31 13.26 -3.53 8.13
C ASP A 31 12.57 -4.88 7.88
N LYS A 32 11.46 -5.14 8.58
CA LYS A 32 10.63 -6.35 8.44
C LYS A 32 9.28 -6.07 7.77
N LEU A 33 8.95 -4.81 7.52
CA LEU A 33 7.69 -4.43 6.92
C LEU A 33 7.77 -4.49 5.38
N TYR A 34 7.01 -5.40 4.79
CA TYR A 34 6.81 -5.48 3.33
C TYR A 34 5.39 -5.00 2.97
N PRO A 35 5.24 -3.82 2.34
CA PRO A 35 3.98 -3.38 1.78
C PRO A 35 3.51 -4.34 0.67
N CYS A 36 2.26 -4.79 0.73
CA CYS A 36 1.67 -5.66 -0.28
C CYS A 36 0.17 -5.38 -0.45
N THR A 37 -0.50 -6.13 -1.32
CA THR A 37 -1.97 -6.09 -1.45
C THR A 37 -2.63 -7.03 -0.44
N ASN A 38 -3.93 -6.83 -0.14
CA ASN A 38 -4.66 -7.73 0.78
C ASN A 38 -4.75 -9.17 0.24
N CYS A 39 -4.91 -9.32 -1.08
CA CYS A 39 -4.94 -10.62 -1.77
C CYS A 39 -4.52 -10.43 -3.24
N GLY A 40 -4.73 -11.46 -4.07
CA GLY A 40 -4.52 -11.38 -5.51
C GLY A 40 -5.51 -10.44 -6.21
N MET A 41 -5.11 -9.94 -7.38
CA MET A 41 -5.88 -8.97 -8.17
C MET A 41 -6.48 -9.59 -9.45
N ALA A 42 -6.44 -10.92 -9.59
CA ALA A 42 -6.94 -11.63 -10.78
C ALA A 42 -8.39 -11.27 -11.18
N PRO A 43 -9.33 -10.97 -10.25
CA PRO A 43 -10.69 -10.53 -10.60
C PRO A 43 -10.80 -9.07 -11.05
N LEU A 44 -9.78 -8.23 -10.81
CA LEU A 44 -9.83 -6.80 -11.11
C LEU A 44 -9.42 -6.52 -12.57
N SER A 45 -9.91 -5.41 -13.13
CA SER A 45 -9.44 -4.97 -14.44
C SER A 45 -7.96 -4.57 -14.37
N ARG A 46 -7.28 -4.61 -15.52
CA ARG A 46 -5.87 -4.22 -15.62
C ARG A 46 -5.64 -2.76 -15.22
N GLU A 47 -6.57 -1.88 -15.60
CA GLU A 47 -6.51 -0.46 -15.30
C GLU A 47 -6.62 -0.21 -13.80
N VAL A 48 -7.65 -0.78 -13.15
CA VAL A 48 -7.84 -0.69 -11.69
C VAL A 48 -6.61 -1.27 -10.98
N SER A 49 -6.12 -2.43 -11.43
CA SER A 49 -4.96 -3.06 -10.81
C SER A 49 -3.70 -2.20 -10.91
N THR A 50 -3.46 -1.59 -12.07
CA THR A 50 -2.30 -0.73 -12.30
C THR A 50 -2.38 0.53 -11.43
N ALA A 51 -3.57 1.15 -11.35
CA ALA A 51 -3.78 2.34 -10.53
C ALA A 51 -3.56 2.05 -9.03
N LYS A 52 -4.09 0.94 -8.52
CA LYS A 52 -3.87 0.50 -7.13
C LYS A 52 -2.39 0.19 -6.83
N LEU A 53 -1.67 -0.44 -7.76
CA LEU A 53 -0.24 -0.71 -7.59
C LEU A 53 0.61 0.58 -7.63
N ASN A 54 0.20 1.57 -8.40
CA ASN A 54 0.82 2.90 -8.37
C ASN A 54 0.59 3.58 -7.01
N ALA A 55 -0.62 3.52 -6.46
CA ALA A 55 -0.92 4.02 -5.12
C ALA A 55 -0.09 3.32 -4.04
N LEU A 56 0.02 1.99 -4.11
CA LEU A 56 0.85 1.20 -3.19
C LEU A 56 2.31 1.68 -3.21
N SER A 57 2.87 1.84 -4.42
CA SER A 57 4.26 2.26 -4.60
C SER A 57 4.49 3.69 -4.10
N ALA A 58 3.57 4.61 -4.41
CA ALA A 58 3.64 6.00 -3.99
C ALA A 58 3.50 6.14 -2.46
N GLY A 59 2.54 5.45 -1.84
CA GLY A 59 2.36 5.45 -0.39
C GLY A 59 3.55 4.86 0.36
N ALA A 60 4.14 3.78 -0.16
CA ALA A 60 5.36 3.22 0.40
C ALA A 60 6.56 4.18 0.30
N GLU A 61 6.66 4.95 -0.79
CA GLU A 61 7.73 5.95 -0.98
C GLU A 61 7.60 7.12 0.00
N ILE A 62 6.37 7.57 0.31
CA ILE A 62 6.13 8.58 1.35
C ILE A 62 6.75 8.13 2.68
N VAL A 63 6.38 6.93 3.15
CA VAL A 63 6.88 6.39 4.42
C VAL A 63 8.37 6.13 4.39
N ARG A 64 8.92 5.69 3.25
CA ARG A 64 10.37 5.48 3.09
C ARG A 64 11.17 6.77 3.30
N ARG A 65 10.68 7.89 2.75
CA ARG A 65 11.30 9.21 2.94
C ARG A 65 11.24 9.66 4.39
N GLU A 66 10.11 9.44 5.06
CA GLU A 66 9.94 9.77 6.48
C GLU A 66 10.92 9.00 7.37
N LEU A 67 11.20 7.73 7.06
CA LEU A 67 12.14 6.89 7.81
C LEU A 67 13.62 7.20 7.53
N SER A 68 13.91 7.93 6.44
CA SER A 68 15.27 8.29 6.03
C SER A 68 15.66 9.72 6.40
N ALA A 69 14.75 10.47 7.02
CA ALA A 69 14.95 11.84 7.50
C ALA A 69 15.46 11.85 8.95
#